data_AF-A0A939R3Z4-F1
#
_entry.id   AF-A0A939R3Z4-F1
#
_cell.length_a   1.000
_cell.length_b   1.000
_cell.length_c   1.000
_cell.angle_alpha   90.00
_cell.angle_beta   90.00
_cell.angle_gamma   90.00
#
_symmetry.space_group_name_H-M   'P 1'
#
loop_
_entity.id
_entity.type
_entity.pdbx_description
1 polymer ?
#
loop_
_entity_poly.entity_id
_entity_poly.type
_entity_poly.pdbx_seq_one_letter_code
_entity_poly.pdbx_strand_id
1 'polypeptide(L)'
;MKKLLVLVAAVLFFSLNPASAQKYGHVNSGEILELMPGIDSLQIKLLAFQTELQTEYQNMVQEYQQKKDKFDREVGTMSSSVRQLREKDLEDLANRIQAFQADVQDDLEEKQYELAKPFQDKIQNAINKVAKDHGYAYIFDTKILLYYDGGDDVTPMVKKELGIK
;
A
#
# COMPACT_ATOMS: atom_id res chain seq x y z
N MET A 1 -31.54 0.80 64.15
CA MET A 1 -32.14 0.30 62.90
C MET A 1 -32.10 1.31 61.75
N LYS A 2 -32.55 2.57 61.93
CA LYS A 2 -32.48 3.61 60.87
C LYS A 2 -31.07 3.89 60.32
N LYS A 3 -30.04 3.91 61.19
CA LYS A 3 -28.63 4.09 60.79
C LYS A 3 -28.03 2.88 60.02
N LEU A 4 -28.57 1.68 60.25
CA LEU A 4 -28.15 0.45 59.55
C LEU A 4 -28.75 0.41 58.13
N LEU A 5 -30.02 0.82 57.99
CA LEU A 5 -30.71 0.95 56.70
C LEU A 5 -30.05 1.99 55.78
N VAL A 6 -29.56 3.10 56.34
CA VAL A 6 -28.84 4.14 55.57
C VAL A 6 -27.47 3.64 55.08
N LEU A 7 -26.77 2.82 55.88
CA LEU A 7 -25.49 2.23 55.47
C LEU A 7 -25.66 1.18 54.37
N VAL A 8 -26.71 0.35 54.45
CA VAL A 8 -27.03 -0.63 53.40
C VAL A 8 -27.45 0.05 52.08
N ALA A 9 -28.22 1.15 52.17
CA ALA A 9 -28.59 1.94 50.99
C ALA A 9 -27.37 2.62 50.34
N ALA A 10 -26.41 3.13 51.13
CA ALA A 10 -25.21 3.78 50.61
C ALA A 10 -24.24 2.81 49.90
N VAL A 11 -24.17 1.54 50.35
CA VAL A 11 -23.35 0.51 49.70
C VAL A 11 -23.96 0.03 48.37
N LEU A 12 -25.30 0.02 48.26
CA LEU A 12 -26.00 -0.35 47.01
C LEU A 12 -25.83 0.69 45.89
N PHE A 13 -25.58 1.96 46.21
CA PHE A 13 -25.29 2.99 45.20
C PHE A 13 -23.83 2.96 44.69
N PHE A 14 -22.89 2.38 45.44
CA PHE A 14 -21.49 2.26 45.02
C PHE A 14 -21.21 1.08 44.08
N SER A 15 -22.15 0.14 43.92
CA SER A 15 -21.98 -1.05 43.06
C SER A 15 -22.42 -0.86 41.61
N LEU A 16 -22.91 0.32 41.22
CA LEU A 16 -23.28 0.64 39.83
C LEU A 16 -22.17 1.41 39.14
N ASN A 17 -21.03 0.76 38.92
CA ASN A 17 -20.19 1.13 37.78
C ASN A 17 -20.81 0.42 36.57
N PRO A 18 -21.54 1.09 35.67
CA PRO A 18 -21.82 0.48 34.38
C PRO A 18 -20.45 0.19 33.77
N ALA A 19 -20.11 -1.08 33.61
CA ALA A 19 -19.01 -1.45 32.75
C ALA A 19 -19.36 -0.87 31.39
N SER A 20 -18.74 0.25 31.01
CA SER A 20 -18.98 0.88 29.72
C SER A 20 -18.55 -0.14 28.68
N ALA A 21 -19.53 -0.82 28.07
CA ALA A 21 -19.26 -1.78 27.03
C ALA A 21 -18.51 -1.02 25.93
N GLN A 22 -17.28 -1.44 25.67
CA GLN A 22 -16.47 -0.83 24.63
C GLN A 22 -17.24 -0.95 23.31
N LYS A 23 -17.36 0.17 22.59
CA LYS A 23 -18.08 0.20 21.34
C LYS A 23 -17.15 -0.29 20.23
N TYR A 24 -17.56 -1.36 19.55
CA TYR A 24 -16.82 -1.98 18.46
C TYR A 24 -17.53 -1.69 17.14
N GLY A 25 -16.75 -1.38 16.11
CA GLY A 25 -17.25 -1.27 14.75
C GLY A 25 -16.41 -2.09 13.78
N HIS A 26 -16.94 -2.28 12.58
CA HIS A 26 -16.21 -2.86 11.46
C HIS A 26 -16.34 -2.00 10.21
N VAL A 27 -15.33 -2.06 9.34
CA VAL A 27 -15.27 -1.28 8.10
C VAL A 27 -14.82 -2.16 6.94
N ASN A 28 -15.43 -1.98 5.77
CA ASN A 28 -14.93 -2.54 4.52
C ASN A 28 -14.05 -1.50 3.81
N SER A 29 -12.75 -1.47 4.12
CA SER A 29 -11.84 -0.51 3.46
C SER A 29 -11.64 -0.83 1.97
N GLY A 30 -11.85 -2.08 1.55
CA GLY A 30 -11.76 -2.50 0.15
C GLY A 30 -12.83 -1.83 -0.70
N GLU A 31 -14.09 -1.92 -0.27
CA GLU A 31 -15.21 -1.24 -0.93
C GLU A 31 -14.99 0.28 -0.98
N ILE A 32 -14.53 0.87 0.12
CA ILE A 32 -14.26 2.31 0.18
C ILE A 32 -13.18 2.69 -0.84
N LEU A 33 -12.09 1.94 -0.90
CA LEU A 33 -10.98 2.20 -1.82
C LEU A 33 -11.43 2.09 -3.29
N GLU A 34 -12.25 1.11 -3.63
CA GLU A 34 -12.79 0.93 -4.99
C GLU A 34 -13.68 2.10 -5.43
N LEU A 35 -14.36 2.75 -4.48
CA LEU A 35 -15.25 3.89 -4.74
C LEU A 35 -14.55 5.24 -4.57
N MET A 36 -13.26 5.27 -4.21
CA MET A 36 -12.54 6.51 -3.98
C MET A 36 -12.37 7.32 -5.28
N PRO A 37 -12.73 8.62 -5.29
CA PRO A 37 -12.50 9.47 -6.43
C PRO A 37 -11.03 9.52 -6.84
N GLY A 38 -10.77 9.28 -8.12
CA GLY A 38 -9.42 9.32 -8.68
C GLY A 38 -8.60 8.05 -8.51
N ILE A 39 -9.19 6.95 -8.02
CA ILE A 39 -8.51 5.65 -7.94
C ILE A 39 -8.05 5.15 -9.32
N ASP A 40 -8.78 5.45 -10.39
CA ASP A 40 -8.39 5.14 -11.78
C ASP A 40 -7.02 5.75 -12.17
N SER A 41 -6.66 6.89 -11.56
CA SER A 41 -5.37 7.52 -11.81
C SER A 41 -4.19 6.68 -11.30
N LEU A 42 -4.42 5.80 -10.33
CA LEU A 42 -3.44 4.85 -9.81
C LEU A 42 -3.09 3.83 -10.90
N GLN A 43 -4.11 3.22 -11.51
CA GLN A 43 -3.94 2.25 -12.59
C GLN A 43 -3.22 2.88 -13.79
N ILE A 44 -3.61 4.09 -14.18
CA ILE A 44 -2.97 4.82 -15.27
C ILE A 44 -1.49 5.09 -14.98
N LYS A 45 -1.17 5.56 -13.76
CA LYS A 45 0.22 5.83 -13.36
C LYS A 45 1.07 4.56 -13.27
N LEU A 46 0.48 3.46 -12.81
CA LEU A 46 1.17 2.17 -12.75
C LEU A 46 1.46 1.64 -14.16
N LEU A 47 0.51 1.73 -15.09
CA LEU A 47 0.72 1.38 -16.51
C LEU A 47 1.78 2.26 -17.18
N ALA A 48 1.79 3.56 -16.87
CA ALA A 48 2.81 4.47 -17.36
C ALA A 48 4.20 4.06 -16.87
N PHE A 49 4.33 3.72 -15.58
CA PHE A 49 5.59 3.24 -15.01
C PHE A 49 6.04 1.89 -15.59
N GLN A 50 5.12 0.94 -15.81
CA GLN A 50 5.42 -0.30 -16.53
C GLN A 50 5.96 -0.03 -17.95
N THR A 51 5.37 0.95 -18.64
CA THR A 51 5.80 1.34 -20.00
C THR A 51 7.19 1.99 -19.97
N GLU A 52 7.47 2.80 -18.94
CA GLU A 52 8.80 3.40 -18.70
C GLU A 52 9.86 2.31 -18.50
N LEU A 53 9.61 1.35 -17.61
CA LEU A 53 10.52 0.23 -17.36
C LEU A 53 10.75 -0.62 -18.62
N GLN A 54 9.69 -0.89 -19.39
CA GLN A 54 9.81 -1.61 -20.67
C GLN A 54 10.66 -0.84 -21.68
N THR A 55 10.49 0.48 -21.77
CA THR A 55 11.26 1.33 -22.67
C THR A 55 12.73 1.33 -22.29
N GLU A 56 13.04 1.46 -21.00
CA GLU A 56 14.41 1.45 -20.51
C GLU A 56 15.09 0.10 -20.77
N TYR A 57 14.40 -1.01 -20.51
CA TYR A 57 14.89 -2.34 -20.86
C TYR A 57 15.22 -2.47 -22.36
N GLN A 58 14.33 -2.00 -23.24
CA GLN A 58 14.55 -2.02 -24.68
C GLN A 58 15.76 -1.17 -25.09
N ASN A 59 15.95 0.00 -24.48
CA ASN A 59 17.11 0.86 -24.73
C ASN A 59 18.42 0.15 -24.35
N MET A 60 18.48 -0.50 -23.19
CA MET A 60 19.66 -1.24 -22.75
C MET A 60 20.00 -2.41 -23.68
N VAL A 61 18.98 -3.18 -24.11
CA VAL A 61 19.15 -4.29 -25.06
C VAL A 61 19.63 -3.77 -26.41
N GLN A 62 19.08 -2.66 -26.89
CA GLN A 62 19.49 -2.05 -28.15
C GLN A 62 20.93 -1.53 -28.08
N GLU A 63 21.32 -0.89 -26.96
CA GLU A 63 22.70 -0.47 -26.72
C GLU A 63 23.66 -1.67 -26.76
N TYR A 64 23.28 -2.78 -26.11
CA TYR A 64 24.08 -3.99 -26.11
C TYR A 64 24.27 -4.55 -27.51
N GLN A 65 23.19 -4.68 -28.29
CA GLN A 65 23.25 -5.18 -29.65
C GLN A 65 24.14 -4.29 -30.53
N GLN A 66 23.98 -2.96 -30.46
CA GLN A 66 24.80 -2.03 -31.23
C GLN A 66 26.29 -2.12 -30.88
N LYS A 67 26.63 -2.21 -29.59
CA LYS A 67 28.01 -2.39 -29.14
C LYS A 67 28.58 -3.74 -29.57
N LYS A 68 27.78 -4.79 -29.50
CA LYS A 68 28.20 -6.15 -29.89
C LYS A 68 28.47 -6.23 -31.38
N ASP A 69 27.57 -5.71 -32.20
CA ASP A 69 27.74 -5.66 -33.66
C ASP A 69 28.98 -4.85 -34.05
N LYS A 70 29.24 -3.74 -33.34
CA LYS A 70 30.44 -2.94 -33.57
C LYS A 70 31.70 -3.71 -33.20
N PHE A 71 31.70 -4.35 -32.03
CA PHE A 71 32.82 -5.19 -31.58
C PHE A 71 33.13 -6.28 -32.61
N ASP A 72 32.12 -7.01 -33.08
CA ASP A 72 32.31 -8.13 -34.03
C ASP A 72 32.89 -7.68 -35.38
N ARG A 73 32.55 -6.47 -35.85
CA ARG A 73 33.12 -5.90 -37.08
C ARG A 73 34.58 -5.45 -36.92
N GLU A 74 34.93 -4.94 -35.74
CA GLU A 74 36.20 -4.25 -35.52
C GLU A 74 37.23 -5.12 -34.77
N VAL A 75 36.85 -6.24 -34.14
CA VAL A 75 37.70 -7.04 -33.25
C VAL A 75 39.03 -7.49 -33.89
N GLY A 76 39.01 -7.74 -35.20
CA GLY A 76 40.19 -8.16 -35.99
C GLY A 76 41.25 -7.07 -36.17
N THR A 77 40.88 -5.78 -35.99
CA THR A 77 41.79 -4.64 -36.15
C THR A 77 42.13 -3.95 -34.82
N MET A 78 41.48 -4.35 -33.72
CA MET A 78 41.72 -3.80 -32.38
C MET A 78 43.05 -4.28 -31.78
N SER A 79 43.70 -3.41 -31.00
CA SER A 79 44.74 -3.83 -30.06
C SER A 79 44.14 -4.71 -28.95
N SER A 80 44.99 -5.49 -28.27
CA SER A 80 44.56 -6.31 -27.12
C SER A 80 43.89 -5.48 -26.03
N SER A 81 44.44 -4.31 -25.71
CA SER A 81 43.91 -3.41 -24.69
C SER A 81 42.53 -2.86 -25.04
N VAL A 82 42.32 -2.46 -26.31
CA VAL A 82 41.02 -1.96 -26.77
C VAL A 82 40.00 -3.10 -26.80
N ARG A 83 40.41 -4.30 -27.25
CA ARG A 83 39.53 -5.47 -27.25
C ARG A 83 39.04 -5.81 -25.85
N GLN A 84 39.94 -5.92 -24.87
CA GLN A 84 39.60 -6.25 -23.49
C GLN A 84 38.68 -5.20 -22.86
N LEU A 85 38.89 -3.92 -23.16
CA LEU A 85 37.99 -2.85 -22.72
C LEU A 85 36.57 -3.04 -23.28
N ARG A 86 36.44 -3.36 -24.57
CA ARG A 86 35.13 -3.57 -25.21
C ARG A 86 34.42 -4.83 -24.75
N GLU A 87 35.17 -5.91 -24.51
CA GLU A 87 34.63 -7.14 -23.91
C GLU A 87 34.06 -6.84 -22.53
N LYS A 88 34.79 -6.09 -21.70
CA LYS A 88 34.32 -5.65 -20.39
C LYS A 88 33.08 -4.75 -20.48
N ASP A 89 33.06 -3.78 -21.40
CA ASP A 89 31.88 -2.91 -21.60
C ASP A 89 30.62 -3.74 -21.93
N LEU A 90 30.77 -4.81 -22.73
CA LEU A 90 29.67 -5.71 -23.11
C LEU A 90 29.22 -6.57 -21.92
N GLU A 91 30.16 -7.12 -21.16
CA GLU A 91 29.88 -7.88 -19.95
C GLU A 91 29.16 -7.03 -18.89
N ASP A 92 29.66 -5.83 -18.62
CA ASP A 92 29.06 -4.91 -17.67
C ASP A 92 27.64 -4.51 -18.10
N LEU A 93 27.40 -4.32 -19.40
CA LEU A 93 26.06 -4.02 -19.91
C LEU A 93 25.11 -5.23 -19.83
N ALA A 94 25.59 -6.44 -20.12
CA ALA A 94 24.80 -7.66 -19.94
C ALA A 94 24.40 -7.87 -18.46
N ASN A 95 25.34 -7.65 -17.53
CA ASN A 95 25.07 -7.71 -16.09
C ASN A 95 24.03 -6.67 -15.65
N ARG A 96 24.12 -5.44 -16.17
CA ARG A 96 23.12 -4.40 -15.91
C ARG A 96 21.74 -4.77 -16.42
N ILE A 97 21.64 -5.35 -17.62
CA ILE A 97 20.35 -5.82 -18.18
C ILE A 97 19.73 -6.88 -17.27
N GLN A 98 20.53 -7.84 -16.79
CA GLN A 98 20.06 -8.88 -15.88
C GLN A 98 19.61 -8.32 -14.53
N ALA A 99 20.39 -7.40 -13.95
CA ALA A 99 20.03 -6.74 -12.70
C ALA A 99 18.72 -5.94 -12.86
N PHE A 100 18.59 -5.16 -13.93
CA PHE A 100 17.38 -4.41 -14.22
C PHE A 100 16.14 -5.32 -14.27
N GLN A 101 16.22 -6.47 -14.93
CA GLN A 101 15.11 -7.43 -14.98
C GLN A 101 14.74 -7.99 -13.61
N ALA A 102 15.72 -8.19 -12.72
CA ALA A 102 15.47 -8.66 -11.36
C ALA A 102 14.75 -7.59 -10.52
N ASP A 103 15.14 -6.33 -10.68
CA ASP A 103 14.64 -5.21 -9.88
C ASP A 103 13.24 -4.74 -10.32
N VAL A 104 12.85 -4.95 -11.59
CA VAL A 104 11.55 -4.50 -12.14
C VAL A 104 10.35 -4.96 -11.32
N GLN A 105 10.37 -6.17 -10.75
CA GLN A 105 9.24 -6.64 -9.95
C GLN A 105 9.12 -5.87 -8.64
N ASP A 106 10.23 -5.66 -7.94
CA ASP A 106 10.27 -4.91 -6.69
C ASP A 106 9.89 -3.45 -6.92
N ASP A 107 10.39 -2.84 -8.01
CA ASP A 107 10.05 -1.47 -8.42
C ASP A 107 8.54 -1.30 -8.65
N LEU A 108 7.89 -2.30 -9.27
CA LEU A 108 6.45 -2.28 -9.52
C LEU A 108 5.64 -2.37 -8.23
N GLU A 109 6.06 -3.22 -7.29
CA GLU A 109 5.42 -3.37 -5.99
C GLU A 109 5.57 -2.09 -5.15
N GLU A 110 6.78 -1.54 -5.10
CA GLU A 110 7.04 -0.26 -4.43
C GLU A 110 6.20 0.85 -5.06
N LYS A 111 6.14 0.93 -6.40
CA LYS A 111 5.34 1.95 -7.07
C LYS A 111 3.86 1.82 -6.76
N GLN A 112 3.33 0.60 -6.76
CA GLN A 112 1.94 0.36 -6.41
C GLN A 112 1.64 0.82 -4.98
N TYR A 113 2.53 0.52 -4.03
CA TYR A 113 2.40 0.95 -2.64
C TYR A 113 2.44 2.48 -2.51
N GLU A 114 3.41 3.14 -3.13
CA GLU A 114 3.52 4.61 -3.15
C GLU A 114 2.23 5.28 -3.65
N LEU A 115 1.69 4.77 -4.76
CA LEU A 115 0.50 5.36 -5.37
C LEU A 115 -0.77 5.08 -4.55
N ALA A 116 -0.83 3.96 -3.82
CA ALA A 116 -1.97 3.60 -2.96
C ALA A 116 -1.96 4.35 -1.63
N LYS A 117 -0.77 4.68 -1.09
CA LYS A 117 -0.60 5.29 0.23
C LYS A 117 -1.48 6.54 0.48
N PRO A 118 -1.61 7.52 -0.44
CA PRO A 118 -2.46 8.69 -0.20
C PRO A 118 -3.94 8.34 -0.03
N PHE A 119 -4.42 7.26 -0.65
CA PHE A 119 -5.79 6.79 -0.49
C PHE A 119 -5.96 6.09 0.85
N GLN A 120 -4.99 5.24 1.23
CA GLN A 120 -4.97 4.58 2.53
C GLN A 120 -4.96 5.61 3.67
N ASP A 121 -4.13 6.66 3.57
CA ASP A 121 -4.06 7.74 4.55
C ASP A 121 -5.39 8.49 4.68
N LYS A 122 -6.07 8.77 3.55
CA LYS A 122 -7.40 9.40 3.56
C LYS A 122 -8.44 8.52 4.25
N ILE A 123 -8.47 7.23 3.90
CA ILE A 123 -9.39 6.26 4.51
C ILE A 123 -9.12 6.15 6.02
N GLN A 124 -7.86 6.02 6.42
CA GLN A 124 -7.47 5.95 7.84
C GLN A 124 -7.87 7.21 8.61
N ASN A 125 -7.68 8.40 8.02
CA ASN A 125 -8.10 9.65 8.63
C ASN A 125 -9.62 9.74 8.81
N ALA A 126 -10.39 9.29 7.81
CA ALA A 126 -11.85 9.24 7.91
C ALA A 126 -12.32 8.22 8.98
N ILE A 127 -11.71 7.03 9.03
CA ILE A 127 -11.95 6.03 10.09
C ILE A 127 -11.67 6.63 11.47
N ASN A 128 -10.52 7.30 11.64
CA ASN A 128 -10.12 7.92 12.91
C ASN A 128 -11.14 8.97 13.36
N LYS A 129 -11.69 9.75 12.43
CA LYS A 129 -12.69 10.77 12.74
C LYS A 129 -14.03 10.13 13.12
N VAL A 130 -14.51 9.14 12.35
CA VAL A 130 -15.72 8.38 12.69
C VAL A 130 -15.58 7.68 14.05
N ALA A 131 -14.40 7.12 14.36
CA ALA A 131 -14.12 6.51 15.66
C ALA A 131 -14.33 7.51 16.80
N LYS A 132 -13.73 8.71 16.68
CA LYS A 132 -13.80 9.76 17.69
C LYS A 132 -15.19 10.35 17.84
N ASP A 133 -15.84 10.70 16.72
CA ASP A 133 -17.15 11.36 16.71
C ASP A 133 -18.25 10.46 17.27
N HIS A 134 -18.11 9.13 17.14
CA HIS A 134 -19.11 8.15 17.55
C HIS A 134 -18.69 7.26 18.74
N GLY A 135 -17.54 7.54 19.34
CA GLY A 135 -17.07 6.86 20.57
C GLY A 135 -16.68 5.39 20.39
N TYR A 136 -16.17 5.00 19.22
CA TYR A 136 -15.67 3.63 19.02
C TYR A 136 -14.30 3.44 19.68
N ALA A 137 -14.16 2.37 20.46
CA ALA A 137 -12.88 1.97 21.04
C ALA A 137 -12.01 1.24 20.01
N TYR A 138 -12.64 0.46 19.13
CA TYR A 138 -11.98 -0.27 18.04
C TYR A 138 -12.86 -0.26 16.79
N ILE A 139 -12.22 -0.10 15.64
CA ILE A 139 -12.80 -0.36 14.33
C ILE A 139 -11.89 -1.37 13.63
N PHE A 140 -12.45 -2.52 13.25
CA PHE A 140 -11.71 -3.57 12.56
C PHE A 140 -12.03 -3.57 11.07
N ASP A 141 -11.04 -3.86 10.25
CA ASP A 141 -11.29 -4.14 8.85
C ASP A 141 -11.95 -5.52 8.70
N THR A 142 -13.02 -5.60 7.93
CA THR A 142 -13.69 -6.88 7.61
C THR A 142 -12.74 -7.90 6.98
N LYS A 143 -11.66 -7.48 6.30
CA LYS A 143 -10.66 -8.37 5.69
C LYS A 143 -9.88 -9.21 6.69
N ILE A 144 -9.77 -8.77 7.95
CA ILE A 144 -9.01 -9.48 8.99
C ILE A 144 -9.92 -10.26 9.95
N LEU A 145 -11.24 -10.09 9.85
CA LEU A 145 -12.20 -10.76 10.72
C LEU A 145 -12.57 -12.12 10.13
N LEU A 146 -12.32 -13.20 10.88
CA LEU A 146 -12.72 -14.56 10.49
C LEU A 146 -14.23 -14.79 10.68
N TYR A 147 -14.82 -14.10 11.66
CA TYR A 147 -16.25 -14.12 11.98
C TYR A 147 -16.60 -12.89 12.80
N TYR A 148 -17.77 -12.30 12.55
CA TYR A 148 -18.35 -11.25 13.37
C TYR A 148 -19.87 -11.39 13.37
N ASP A 149 -20.47 -11.30 14.55
CA ASP A 149 -21.92 -11.36 14.78
C ASP A 149 -22.27 -10.26 15.79
N GLY A 150 -22.36 -9.04 15.27
CA GLY A 150 -22.48 -7.79 16.03
C GLY A 150 -21.37 -6.78 15.73
N GLY A 151 -21.40 -5.66 16.45
CA GLY A 151 -20.61 -4.46 16.13
C GLY A 151 -21.26 -3.62 15.04
N ASP A 152 -21.03 -2.31 15.08
CA ASP A 152 -21.65 -1.40 14.11
C ASP A 152 -20.85 -1.40 12.79
N ASP A 153 -21.55 -1.55 11.66
CA ASP A 153 -20.94 -1.26 10.36
C ASP A 153 -20.74 0.25 10.21
N VAL A 154 -19.49 0.68 10.22
CA VAL A 154 -19.14 2.10 10.06
C VAL A 154 -18.82 2.45 8.61
N THR A 155 -18.82 1.49 7.68
CA THR A 155 -18.53 1.70 6.25
C THR A 155 -19.35 2.87 5.67
N PRO A 156 -20.68 2.97 5.88
CA PRO A 156 -21.46 4.10 5.37
C PRO A 156 -21.04 5.46 5.96
N MET A 157 -20.62 5.49 7.23
CA MET A 157 -20.17 6.72 7.89
C MET A 157 -18.82 7.18 7.33
N VAL A 158 -17.91 6.24 7.08
CA VAL A 158 -16.60 6.53 6.49
C VAL A 158 -16.74 6.98 5.04
N LYS A 159 -17.61 6.32 4.24
CA LYS A 159 -17.95 6.77 2.87
C LYS A 159 -18.46 8.20 2.88
N LYS A 160 -19.38 8.53 3.79
CA LYS A 160 -19.93 9.89 3.96
C LYS A 160 -18.84 10.91 4.31
N GLU A 161 -17.94 10.58 5.22
CA GLU A 161 -16.81 11.46 5.60
C GLU A 161 -15.88 11.73 4.41
N LEU A 162 -15.69 10.74 3.53
CA LEU A 162 -14.88 10.86 2.32
C LEU A 162 -15.63 11.48 1.12
N GLY A 163 -16.92 11.80 1.26
CA GLY A 163 -17.75 12.32 0.18
C GLY A 163 -18.09 11.30 -0.92
N ILE A 164 -18.03 10.00 -0.59
CA ILE A 164 -18.36 8.89 -1.47
C ILE A 164 -19.85 8.58 -1.36
N LYS A 165 -20.53 8.35 -2.50
CA LYS A 165 -21.95 8.01 -2.55
C LYS A 165 -22.24 6.55 -2.22
#